data_AF-A0AAU2P9A2-F1
#
_entry.id   AF-A0AAU2P9A2-F1
#
_cell.length_a   1.000
_cell.length_b   1.000
_cell.length_c   1.000
_cell.angle_alpha   90.00
_cell.angle_beta   90.00
_cell.angle_gamma   90.00
#
_symmetry.space_group_name_H-M   'P 1'
#
loop_
_entity.id
_entity.type
_entity.pdbx_description
1 polymer ?
#
loop_
_entity_poly.entity_id
_entity_poly.type
_entity_poly.pdbx_seq_one_letter_code
_entity_poly.pdbx_strand_id
1 'polypeptide(L)'
;MRVVSVRAKWRTPLWATQVLCLLLVLMGLAVPPAAAQGQERKDSWRIDLAGPEAERGNVASRPDGITVENSRARTPSVRGASHAVYTSPGRSLGRQLTAFTVLTEAELPTGTEVQTEIRGSNHPGTWTQWRTIGGAGAVRLPQAVSLLQVRLTLLGVPGGASPTVHAVTVAAAAEQPAPQQTPQNGMSAAASGPTYRLFATREGLTGQTTANGHVIQPRDHFVALPSRRMLAVNGGHEYQVRLCYQGRCETAPVWDVGPWNTRDDYWNPPAQREMWRDLPQGTPEAQAAYLNGYNGGLDEFGRRAANPAGIDVADGTFWDGLGMTDNDWVDVTFMPDSGGGGSATVTAWAEANVRSCASTSCEAKSKVYPGESYPAECWVVGQSVTAEGVTNDKWVRLPLNAGGVGYVSGIYLKGDETGGVTTRCP
;
A
#
# COMPACT_ATOMS: atom_id res chain seq x y z
N MET A 1 -4.65 -75.80 -19.47
CA MET A 1 -4.05 -76.13 -20.79
C MET A 1 -4.36 -74.99 -21.75
N ARG A 2 -3.44 -74.77 -22.68
CA ARG A 2 -3.14 -73.49 -23.32
C ARG A 2 -3.64 -73.51 -24.79
N VAL A 3 -3.96 -72.31 -25.32
CA VAL A 3 -4.01 -71.92 -26.75
C VAL A 3 -5.17 -72.55 -27.57
N VAL A 4 -5.81 -71.98 -28.62
CA VAL A 4 -5.51 -70.98 -29.68
C VAL A 4 -6.88 -70.51 -30.21
N SER A 5 -7.22 -69.21 -30.29
CA SER A 5 -7.10 -68.31 -31.46
C SER A 5 -7.68 -68.84 -32.81
N VAL A 6 -8.54 -68.08 -33.48
CA VAL A 6 -8.26 -67.35 -34.76
C VAL A 6 -9.55 -66.67 -35.28
N ARG A 7 -9.32 -65.50 -35.89
CA ARG A 7 -10.16 -64.48 -36.54
C ARG A 7 -10.95 -64.92 -37.79
N ALA A 8 -11.99 -64.15 -38.14
CA ALA A 8 -12.27 -63.62 -39.51
C ALA A 8 -13.45 -62.62 -39.44
N LYS A 9 -13.25 -61.30 -39.50
CA LYS A 9 -13.34 -60.38 -40.66
C LYS A 9 -14.49 -60.64 -41.66
N TRP A 10 -15.27 -59.58 -41.95
CA TRP A 10 -15.45 -58.89 -43.26
C TRP A 10 -16.90 -58.40 -43.50
N ARG A 11 -16.97 -57.11 -43.89
CA ARG A 11 -17.85 -56.46 -44.89
C ARG A 11 -19.22 -55.89 -44.48
N THR A 12 -19.26 -54.55 -44.59
CA THR A 12 -20.40 -53.65 -44.81
C THR A 12 -21.07 -53.90 -46.18
N PRO A 13 -22.35 -53.53 -46.41
CA PRO A 13 -22.65 -52.17 -46.93
C PRO A 13 -24.02 -51.52 -46.55
N LEU A 14 -23.94 -50.20 -46.37
CA LEU A 14 -24.77 -49.08 -46.86
C LEU A 14 -26.16 -49.31 -47.54
N TRP A 15 -27.15 -48.60 -46.97
CA TRP A 15 -28.09 -47.63 -47.61
C TRP A 15 -29.58 -47.96 -47.83
N ALA A 16 -30.38 -46.96 -47.40
CA ALA A 16 -31.74 -46.56 -47.79
C ALA A 16 -32.88 -47.46 -47.24
N THR A 17 -34.01 -46.96 -46.73
CA THR A 17 -34.79 -45.76 -47.04
C THR A 17 -35.62 -45.33 -45.82
N GLN A 18 -35.86 -44.03 -45.70
CA GLN A 18 -36.72 -43.42 -44.68
C GLN A 18 -38.21 -43.71 -44.94
N VAL A 19 -38.94 -44.09 -43.89
CA VAL A 19 -40.39 -43.85 -43.78
C VAL A 19 -40.67 -43.19 -42.42
N LEU A 20 -41.46 -42.14 -42.54
CA LEU A 20 -41.92 -41.15 -41.60
C LEU A 20 -42.88 -41.75 -40.55
N CYS A 21 -42.71 -41.39 -39.27
CA CYS A 21 -43.72 -40.81 -38.38
C CYS A 21 -43.48 -41.12 -36.89
N LEU A 22 -43.18 -40.03 -36.16
CA LEU A 22 -43.47 -39.72 -34.76
C LEU A 22 -43.59 -40.87 -33.74
N LEU A 23 -42.57 -40.98 -32.88
CA LEU A 23 -42.73 -41.24 -31.45
C LEU A 23 -41.69 -40.41 -30.70
N LEU A 24 -42.07 -39.18 -30.36
CA LEU A 24 -41.48 -38.40 -29.28
C LEU A 24 -42.00 -39.00 -27.96
N VAL A 25 -41.11 -39.43 -27.07
CA VAL A 25 -41.25 -39.31 -25.60
C VAL A 25 -39.97 -39.84 -24.92
N LEU A 26 -39.28 -38.88 -24.29
CA LEU A 26 -38.36 -39.01 -23.16
C LEU A 26 -37.17 -39.99 -23.22
N MET A 27 -36.11 -39.55 -23.91
CA MET A 27 -34.73 -39.78 -23.45
C MET A 27 -34.09 -38.41 -23.28
N GLY A 28 -34.04 -37.92 -22.04
CA GLY A 28 -33.26 -36.75 -21.67
C GLY A 28 -31.79 -37.06 -21.86
N LEU A 29 -31.25 -36.75 -23.04
CA LEU A 29 -29.82 -36.57 -23.21
C LEU A 29 -29.44 -35.38 -22.33
N ALA A 30 -28.79 -35.67 -21.20
CA ALA A 30 -28.12 -34.68 -20.40
C ALA A 30 -27.05 -34.03 -21.31
N VAL A 31 -27.40 -32.88 -21.87
CA VAL A 31 -26.42 -31.94 -22.39
C VAL A 31 -25.52 -31.64 -21.19
N PRO A 32 -24.21 -31.95 -21.23
CA PRO A 32 -23.33 -31.52 -20.16
C PRO A 32 -23.52 -30.00 -20.04
N PRO A 33 -23.62 -29.44 -18.82
CA PRO A 33 -23.72 -27.99 -18.70
C PRO A 33 -22.56 -27.43 -19.51
N ALA A 34 -22.87 -26.60 -20.51
CA ALA A 34 -21.87 -25.84 -21.21
C ALA A 34 -20.99 -25.24 -20.12
N ALA A 35 -19.71 -25.63 -20.10
CA ALA A 35 -18.74 -25.06 -19.19
C ALA A 35 -18.96 -23.56 -19.27
N ALA A 36 -19.33 -22.95 -18.14
CA ALA A 36 -19.43 -21.51 -18.04
C ALA A 36 -18.03 -21.01 -18.40
N GLN A 37 -17.85 -20.65 -19.67
CA GLN A 37 -16.71 -19.90 -20.11
C GLN A 37 -16.81 -18.63 -19.30
N GLY A 38 -15.95 -18.52 -18.27
CA GLY A 38 -15.93 -17.39 -17.39
C GLY A 38 -15.86 -16.17 -18.27
N GLN A 39 -16.91 -15.35 -18.26
CA GLN A 39 -16.77 -13.99 -18.74
C GLN A 39 -15.56 -13.45 -18.00
N GLU A 40 -14.51 -13.07 -18.73
CA GLU A 40 -13.46 -12.22 -18.18
C GLU A 40 -14.19 -11.14 -17.40
N ARG A 41 -14.03 -11.15 -16.08
CA ARG A 41 -14.66 -10.15 -15.23
C ARG A 41 -14.02 -8.85 -15.70
N LYS A 42 -14.79 -8.03 -16.43
CA LYS A 42 -14.34 -6.73 -16.97
C LYS A 42 -13.76 -5.81 -15.90
N ASP A 43 -13.99 -6.15 -14.63
CA ASP A 43 -13.56 -5.46 -13.43
C ASP A 43 -12.44 -6.18 -12.66
N SER A 44 -11.68 -7.06 -13.31
CA SER A 44 -10.51 -7.73 -12.73
C SER A 44 -9.23 -7.43 -13.50
N TRP A 45 -8.12 -7.25 -12.78
CA TRP A 45 -6.81 -6.99 -13.35
C TRP A 45 -5.70 -7.62 -12.52
N ARG A 46 -4.56 -7.88 -13.16
CA ARG A 46 -3.35 -8.31 -12.47
C ARG A 46 -2.49 -7.11 -12.09
N ILE A 47 -1.87 -7.19 -10.91
CA ILE A 47 -0.81 -6.28 -10.51
C ILE A 47 0.45 -6.63 -11.30
N ASP A 48 1.12 -5.61 -11.84
CA ASP A 48 2.40 -5.79 -12.52
C ASP A 48 3.54 -5.95 -11.50
N LEU A 49 3.85 -7.20 -11.15
CA LEU A 49 4.92 -7.57 -10.24
C LEU A 49 6.32 -7.30 -10.81
N ALA A 50 6.46 -6.99 -12.11
CA ALA A 50 7.72 -6.69 -12.78
C ALA A 50 7.87 -5.19 -13.12
N GLY A 51 6.85 -4.38 -12.85
CA GLY A 51 6.82 -2.97 -13.20
C GLY A 51 8.03 -2.20 -12.65
N PRO A 52 8.67 -1.32 -13.46
CA PRO A 52 9.85 -0.57 -13.05
C PRO A 52 9.55 0.50 -11.99
N GLU A 53 8.28 0.90 -11.88
CA GLU A 53 7.79 1.87 -10.89
C GLU A 53 7.46 1.23 -9.53
N ALA A 54 7.62 -0.09 -9.39
CA ALA A 54 7.33 -0.76 -8.13
C ALA A 54 8.47 -0.55 -7.13
N GLU A 55 8.12 -0.21 -5.89
CA GLU A 55 9.09 -0.15 -4.80
C GLU A 55 9.40 -1.53 -4.26
N ARG A 56 10.69 -1.77 -3.99
CA ARG A 56 11.23 -3.08 -3.63
C ARG A 56 12.28 -2.93 -2.54
N GLY A 57 12.13 -3.67 -1.46
CA GLY A 57 13.17 -3.92 -0.47
C GLY A 57 13.47 -5.41 -0.42
N ASN A 58 14.70 -5.81 -0.80
CA ASN A 58 15.17 -7.20 -0.80
C ASN A 58 14.33 -8.16 -1.67
N VAL A 59 13.79 -7.69 -2.80
CA VAL A 59 12.93 -8.48 -3.71
C VAL A 59 13.69 -8.82 -4.99
N ALA A 60 13.75 -10.10 -5.34
CA ALA A 60 14.25 -10.57 -6.62
C ALA A 60 13.10 -10.91 -7.58
N SER A 61 13.21 -10.44 -8.83
CA SER A 61 12.32 -10.85 -9.92
C SER A 61 12.82 -12.15 -10.55
N ARG A 62 11.89 -13.06 -10.84
CA ARG A 62 12.11 -14.30 -11.58
C ARG A 62 11.12 -14.38 -12.76
N PRO A 63 11.36 -15.24 -13.76
CA PRO A 63 10.41 -15.43 -14.86
C PRO A 63 9.01 -15.84 -14.40
N ASP A 64 8.92 -16.51 -13.26
CA ASP A 64 7.70 -17.06 -12.67
C ASP A 64 7.12 -16.21 -11.54
N GLY A 65 7.70 -15.05 -11.19
CA GLY A 65 7.17 -14.20 -10.12
C GLY A 65 8.21 -13.37 -9.38
N ILE A 66 7.92 -13.03 -8.13
CA ILE A 66 8.86 -12.34 -7.23
C ILE A 66 9.13 -13.19 -5.98
N THR A 67 10.34 -13.09 -5.44
CA THR A 67 10.76 -13.78 -4.21
C THR A 67 11.71 -12.91 -3.39
N VAL A 68 12.22 -13.45 -2.27
CA VAL A 68 13.24 -12.82 -1.45
C VAL A 68 14.60 -12.89 -2.16
N GLU A 69 15.27 -11.74 -2.31
CA GLU A 69 16.58 -11.65 -2.97
C GLU A 69 17.69 -12.24 -2.11
N ASN A 70 17.85 -11.72 -0.89
CA ASN A 70 18.78 -12.22 0.11
C ASN A 70 18.00 -12.88 1.25
N SER A 71 17.95 -14.22 1.25
CA SER A 71 17.27 -15.00 2.29
C SER A 71 17.91 -14.89 3.67
N ARG A 72 19.08 -14.25 3.82
CA ARG A 72 19.69 -13.97 5.13
C ARG A 72 19.35 -12.60 5.68
N ALA A 73 18.82 -11.69 4.86
CA ALA A 73 18.45 -10.35 5.29
C ALA A 73 17.19 -10.41 6.16
N ARG A 74 17.21 -9.70 7.28
CA ARG A 74 16.16 -9.70 8.31
C ARG A 74 15.89 -8.26 8.72
N THR A 75 14.74 -8.07 9.35
CA THR A 75 14.38 -6.82 10.02
C THR A 75 14.04 -7.11 11.48
N PRO A 76 14.43 -6.26 12.45
CA PRO A 76 14.01 -6.39 13.85
C PRO A 76 12.48 -6.48 14.03
N SER A 77 11.75 -5.87 13.10
CA SER A 77 10.29 -5.71 13.07
C SER A 77 9.56 -7.00 12.69
N VAL A 78 10.28 -8.00 12.17
CA VAL A 78 9.76 -9.34 11.88
C VAL A 78 10.69 -10.40 12.44
N ARG A 79 10.16 -11.20 13.36
CA ARG A 79 10.97 -12.15 14.13
C ARG A 79 11.27 -13.42 13.36
N GLY A 80 12.55 -13.77 13.34
CA GLY A 80 13.00 -15.12 12.96
C GLY A 80 12.81 -15.45 11.47
N ALA A 81 12.43 -14.49 10.64
CA ALA A 81 12.22 -14.68 9.21
C ALA A 81 13.21 -13.83 8.40
N SER A 82 13.51 -14.29 7.19
CA SER A 82 14.01 -13.40 6.15
C SER A 82 12.87 -12.49 5.69
N HIS A 83 13.19 -11.27 5.27
CA HIS A 83 12.17 -10.26 4.99
C HIS A 83 12.40 -9.60 3.64
N ALA A 84 11.34 -9.52 2.83
CA ALA A 84 11.29 -8.67 1.66
C ALA A 84 9.93 -7.97 1.55
N VAL A 85 9.92 -6.78 0.97
CA VAL A 85 8.71 -5.98 0.79
C VAL A 85 8.62 -5.46 -0.64
N TYR A 86 7.44 -5.60 -1.24
CA TYR A 86 7.10 -5.07 -2.55
C TYR A 86 5.88 -4.17 -2.40
N THR A 87 5.90 -2.99 -3.02
CA THR A 87 4.73 -2.12 -3.14
C THR A 87 4.46 -1.84 -4.61
N SER A 88 3.23 -2.13 -5.06
CA SER A 88 2.84 -1.87 -6.44
C SER A 88 2.78 -0.37 -6.74
N PRO A 89 2.97 0.03 -8.01
CA PRO A 89 2.59 1.36 -8.45
C PRO A 89 1.10 1.61 -8.19
N GLY A 90 0.72 2.89 -8.11
CA GLY A 90 -0.69 3.27 -8.04
C GLY A 90 -1.44 2.88 -9.31
N ARG A 91 -2.49 2.07 -9.17
CA ARG A 91 -3.39 1.69 -10.27
C ARG A 91 -4.64 2.56 -10.27
N SER A 92 -4.82 3.35 -11.33
CA SER A 92 -6.08 4.07 -11.55
C SER A 92 -7.22 3.09 -11.81
N LEU A 93 -8.36 3.34 -11.17
CA LEU A 93 -9.58 2.54 -11.29
C LEU A 93 -10.54 3.11 -12.34
N GLY A 94 -10.34 4.36 -12.77
CA GLY A 94 -11.24 5.08 -13.69
C GLY A 94 -12.62 5.42 -13.11
N ARG A 95 -12.90 5.00 -11.87
CA ARG A 95 -14.13 5.24 -11.11
C ARG A 95 -13.86 5.09 -9.62
N GLN A 96 -14.79 5.54 -8.80
CA GLN A 96 -14.69 5.40 -7.35
C GLN A 96 -15.27 4.06 -6.87
N LEU A 97 -14.50 3.31 -6.09
CA LEU A 97 -14.86 1.98 -5.58
C LEU A 97 -14.52 1.86 -4.09
N THR A 98 -15.27 1.06 -3.32
CA THR A 98 -14.98 0.82 -1.89
C THR A 98 -14.64 -0.63 -1.58
N ALA A 99 -14.94 -1.58 -2.47
CA ALA A 99 -14.90 -3.00 -2.17
C ALA A 99 -14.19 -3.78 -3.27
N PHE A 100 -13.31 -4.68 -2.85
CA PHE A 100 -12.42 -5.43 -3.73
C PHE A 100 -12.33 -6.89 -3.28
N THR A 101 -11.93 -7.75 -4.20
CA THR A 101 -11.43 -9.10 -3.91
C THR A 101 -9.99 -9.16 -4.41
N VAL A 102 -9.08 -9.60 -3.55
CA VAL A 102 -7.65 -9.76 -3.85
C VAL A 102 -7.30 -11.22 -3.73
N LEU A 103 -6.70 -11.77 -4.78
CA LEU A 103 -6.22 -13.14 -4.85
C LEU A 103 -4.71 -13.12 -5.08
N THR A 104 -3.97 -13.72 -4.16
CA THR A 104 -2.52 -13.87 -4.26
C THR A 104 -2.19 -15.33 -4.56
N GLU A 105 -1.58 -15.56 -5.72
CA GLU A 105 -1.10 -16.86 -6.16
C GLU A 105 0.38 -16.96 -5.79
N ALA A 106 0.72 -17.86 -4.86
CA ALA A 106 2.08 -18.00 -4.35
C ALA A 106 2.44 -19.47 -4.04
N GLU A 107 3.71 -19.82 -4.27
CA GLU A 107 4.33 -21.01 -3.70
C GLU A 107 4.84 -20.68 -2.29
N LEU A 108 4.35 -21.44 -1.30
CA LEU A 108 4.68 -21.25 0.11
C LEU A 108 5.34 -22.52 0.67
N PRO A 109 6.67 -22.66 0.56
CA PRO A 109 7.40 -23.71 1.27
C PRO A 109 7.12 -23.67 2.78
N THR A 110 7.26 -24.80 3.47
CA THR A 110 7.06 -24.89 4.92
C THR A 110 7.88 -23.83 5.67
N GLY A 111 7.23 -23.08 6.56
CA GLY A 111 7.87 -22.04 7.36
C GLY A 111 8.01 -20.69 6.64
N THR A 112 7.38 -20.51 5.48
CA THR A 112 7.30 -19.24 4.76
C THR A 112 5.89 -18.66 4.79
N GLU A 113 5.77 -17.34 4.60
CA GLU A 113 4.50 -16.62 4.59
C GLU A 113 4.53 -15.48 3.57
N VAL A 114 3.37 -15.16 3.00
CA VAL A 114 3.14 -13.93 2.24
C VAL A 114 1.97 -13.19 2.87
N GLN A 115 2.24 -11.98 3.37
CA GLN A 115 1.20 -11.05 3.80
C GLN A 115 0.85 -10.13 2.63
N THR A 116 -0.43 -10.09 2.24
CA THR A 116 -0.94 -9.17 1.22
C THR A 116 -1.76 -8.08 1.87
N GLU A 117 -1.50 -6.84 1.51
CA GLU A 117 -2.17 -5.65 2.03
C GLU A 117 -2.62 -4.74 0.88
N ILE A 118 -3.71 -4.02 1.06
CA ILE A 118 -4.26 -3.08 0.08
C ILE A 118 -4.51 -1.73 0.72
N ARG A 119 -4.28 -0.67 -0.05
CA ARG A 119 -4.74 0.68 0.28
C ARG A 119 -5.31 1.35 -0.96
N GLY A 120 -6.06 2.42 -0.77
CA GLY A 120 -6.48 3.27 -1.87
C GLY A 120 -6.49 4.73 -1.51
N SER A 121 -6.72 5.54 -2.54
CA SER A 121 -6.76 7.00 -2.46
C SER A 121 -7.87 7.50 -3.38
N ASN A 122 -8.62 8.51 -2.96
CA ASN A 122 -9.56 9.24 -3.82
C ASN A 122 -9.04 10.62 -4.23
N HIS A 123 -8.05 11.13 -3.50
CA HIS A 123 -7.37 12.38 -3.78
C HIS A 123 -5.87 12.18 -3.56
N PRO A 124 -5.03 12.62 -4.51
CA PRO A 124 -3.59 12.42 -4.41
C PRO A 124 -3.01 12.96 -3.10
N GLY A 125 -2.11 12.18 -2.51
CA GLY A 125 -1.56 12.43 -1.17
C GLY A 125 -2.35 11.72 -0.07
N THR A 126 -3.67 11.74 -0.08
CA THR A 126 -4.46 11.09 0.98
C THR A 126 -4.62 9.59 0.70
N TRP A 127 -4.13 8.76 1.62
CA TRP A 127 -4.23 7.31 1.51
C TRP A 127 -5.06 6.77 2.67
N THR A 128 -5.95 5.82 2.38
CA THR A 128 -6.48 4.97 3.43
C THR A 128 -5.35 4.19 4.07
N GLN A 129 -5.40 3.97 5.39
CA GLN A 129 -4.54 2.99 6.03
C GLN A 129 -4.55 1.63 5.31
N TRP A 130 -3.42 0.93 5.34
CA TRP A 130 -3.30 -0.40 4.77
C TRP A 130 -4.29 -1.37 5.42
N ARG A 131 -4.88 -2.26 4.61
CA ARG A 131 -5.76 -3.33 5.06
C ARG A 131 -5.15 -4.67 4.66
N THR A 132 -4.86 -5.51 5.64
CA THR A 132 -4.47 -6.90 5.38
C THR A 132 -5.62 -7.66 4.74
N ILE A 133 -5.32 -8.44 3.71
CA ILE A 133 -6.28 -9.30 3.03
C ILE A 133 -6.43 -10.60 3.82
N GLY A 134 -7.65 -10.90 4.28
CA GLY A 134 -7.97 -12.16 4.94
C GLY A 134 -8.12 -13.32 3.94
N GLY A 135 -8.22 -14.55 4.42
CA GLY A 135 -8.22 -15.76 3.57
C GLY A 135 -9.35 -15.85 2.53
N ALA A 136 -10.45 -15.09 2.68
CA ALA A 136 -11.52 -15.01 1.69
C ALA A 136 -11.23 -14.01 0.54
N GLY A 137 -10.13 -13.25 0.61
CA GLY A 137 -9.74 -12.26 -0.41
C GLY A 137 -10.57 -10.97 -0.42
N ALA A 138 -11.78 -10.98 0.14
CA ALA A 138 -12.66 -9.82 0.18
C ALA A 138 -12.18 -8.74 1.16
N VAL A 139 -12.20 -7.48 0.72
CA VAL A 139 -11.76 -6.33 1.50
C VAL A 139 -12.61 -5.10 1.16
N ARG A 140 -12.96 -4.32 2.19
CA ARG A 140 -13.65 -3.03 2.04
C ARG A 140 -12.78 -1.92 2.62
N LEU A 141 -12.53 -0.90 1.82
CA LEU A 141 -11.85 0.31 2.24
C LEU A 141 -12.84 1.25 2.95
N PRO A 142 -12.37 2.07 3.90
CA PRO A 142 -13.25 2.93 4.72
C PRO A 142 -13.90 4.07 3.94
N GLN A 143 -13.37 4.39 2.76
CA GLN A 143 -13.88 5.41 1.86
C GLN A 143 -13.79 4.92 0.41
N ALA A 144 -14.54 5.56 -0.49
CA ALA A 144 -14.44 5.30 -1.91
C ALA A 144 -13.09 5.82 -2.42
N VAL A 145 -12.44 5.05 -3.29
CA VAL A 145 -11.09 5.32 -3.82
C VAL A 145 -11.10 5.22 -5.34
N SER A 146 -10.25 6.00 -6.01
CA SER A 146 -10.03 6.01 -7.47
C SER A 146 -8.64 5.52 -7.86
N LEU A 147 -7.72 5.41 -6.90
CA LEU A 147 -6.37 4.88 -7.04
C LEU A 147 -6.16 3.76 -6.02
N LEU A 148 -5.44 2.71 -6.41
CA LEU A 148 -5.23 1.52 -5.58
C LEU A 148 -3.77 1.09 -5.56
N GLN A 149 -3.29 0.62 -4.41
CA GLN A 149 -1.98 -0.03 -4.27
C GLN A 149 -2.08 -1.32 -3.48
N VAL A 150 -1.22 -2.26 -3.83
CA VAL A 150 -1.01 -3.51 -3.12
C VAL A 150 0.40 -3.53 -2.55
N ARG A 151 0.54 -3.97 -1.30
CA ARG A 151 1.82 -4.30 -0.67
C ARG A 151 1.89 -5.79 -0.39
N LEU A 152 3.04 -6.38 -0.68
CA LEU A 152 3.38 -7.75 -0.36
C LEU A 152 4.55 -7.76 0.61
N THR A 153 4.42 -8.51 1.70
CA THR A 153 5.52 -8.82 2.62
C THR A 153 5.81 -10.30 2.53
N LEU A 154 7.02 -10.63 2.12
CA LEU A 154 7.48 -11.99 1.90
C LEU A 154 8.37 -12.38 3.08
N LEU A 155 7.95 -13.41 3.81
CA LEU A 155 8.66 -13.92 4.97
C LEU A 155 9.20 -15.32 4.65
N GLY A 156 10.52 -15.47 4.68
CA GLY A 156 11.19 -16.75 4.41
C GLY A 156 11.90 -17.32 5.64
N VAL A 157 12.40 -18.55 5.49
CA VAL A 157 13.30 -19.15 6.48
C VAL A 157 14.69 -18.50 6.33
N PRO A 158 15.32 -17.98 7.40
CA PRO A 158 16.62 -17.33 7.31
C PRO A 158 17.70 -18.25 6.71
N GLY A 159 18.28 -17.84 5.59
CA GLY A 159 19.27 -18.60 4.83
C GLY A 159 18.72 -19.84 4.12
N GLY A 160 17.40 -20.03 4.12
CA GLY A 160 16.72 -21.22 3.61
C GLY A 160 15.66 -20.88 2.56
N ALA A 161 14.53 -21.61 2.63
CA ALA A 161 13.42 -21.46 1.70
C ALA A 161 12.79 -20.06 1.78
N SER A 162 12.31 -19.57 0.64
CA SER A 162 11.61 -18.28 0.53
C SER A 162 10.33 -18.48 -0.27
N PRO A 163 9.26 -17.71 0.01
CA PRO A 163 8.03 -17.79 -0.76
C PRO A 163 8.24 -17.18 -2.16
N THR A 164 7.46 -17.63 -3.14
CA THR A 164 7.43 -17.05 -4.49
C THR A 164 6.01 -16.60 -4.81
N VAL A 165 5.81 -15.33 -5.10
CA VAL A 165 4.50 -14.80 -5.53
C VAL A 165 4.46 -14.77 -7.05
N HIS A 166 3.58 -15.56 -7.66
CA HIS A 166 3.42 -15.68 -9.11
C HIS A 166 2.51 -14.60 -9.68
N ALA A 167 1.42 -14.29 -8.98
CA ALA A 167 0.47 -13.28 -9.41
C ALA A 167 -0.31 -12.70 -8.24
N VAL A 168 -0.72 -11.44 -8.40
CA VAL A 168 -1.78 -10.84 -7.59
C VAL A 168 -2.87 -10.34 -8.52
N THR A 169 -4.08 -10.84 -8.33
CA THR A 169 -5.27 -10.42 -9.10
C THR A 169 -6.19 -9.64 -8.17
N VAL A 170 -6.56 -8.43 -8.58
CA VAL A 170 -7.56 -7.61 -7.90
C VAL A 170 -8.81 -7.55 -8.76
N ALA A 171 -9.96 -7.74 -8.14
CA ALA A 171 -11.27 -7.56 -8.77
C ALA A 171 -12.09 -6.57 -7.97
N ALA A 172 -12.82 -5.67 -8.65
CA ALA A 172 -13.86 -4.90 -7.98
C ALA A 172 -14.98 -5.86 -7.54
N ALA A 173 -15.46 -5.70 -6.31
CA ALA A 173 -16.69 -6.37 -5.90
C ALA A 173 -17.87 -5.71 -6.63
N ALA A 174 -18.88 -6.49 -7.03
CA ALA A 174 -20.10 -5.97 -7.65
C ALA A 174 -20.69 -4.83 -6.80
N GLU A 175 -21.03 -3.73 -7.45
CA GLU A 175 -21.40 -2.45 -6.83
C GLU A 175 -22.40 -2.63 -5.68
N GLN A 176 -21.97 -2.37 -4.45
CA GLN A 176 -22.85 -1.84 -3.43
C GLN A 176 -22.61 -0.34 -3.36
N PRO A 177 -23.64 0.50 -3.47
CA PRO A 177 -23.49 1.95 -3.35
C PRO A 177 -22.74 2.28 -2.06
N ALA A 178 -21.63 3.01 -2.18
CA ALA A 178 -21.02 3.62 -1.03
C ALA A 178 -22.07 4.56 -0.39
N PRO A 179 -22.26 4.56 0.94
CA PRO A 179 -23.02 5.63 1.56
C PRO A 179 -22.36 6.95 1.16
N GLN A 180 -23.13 7.83 0.52
CA GLN A 180 -22.71 9.20 0.21
C GLN A 180 -22.30 9.85 1.54
N GLN A 181 -21.00 10.07 1.72
CA GLN A 181 -20.54 10.97 2.77
C GLN A 181 -20.88 12.38 2.28
N THR A 182 -21.80 13.05 2.96
CA THR A 182 -22.07 14.48 2.78
C THR A 182 -20.75 15.24 2.92
N PRO A 183 -20.39 16.12 1.96
CA PRO A 183 -19.23 16.98 2.12
C PRO A 183 -19.44 17.87 3.35
N GLN A 184 -18.63 17.70 4.39
CA GLN A 184 -18.55 18.72 5.43
C GLN A 184 -17.74 19.88 4.87
N ASN A 185 -18.44 20.99 4.63
CA ASN A 185 -17.88 22.24 4.17
C ASN A 185 -16.77 22.74 5.12
N GLY A 186 -15.62 23.07 4.53
CA GLY A 186 -14.79 24.23 4.88
C GLY A 186 -14.19 24.30 6.28
N MET A 187 -12.93 23.87 6.41
CA MET A 187 -11.84 24.74 6.87
C MET A 187 -10.50 24.12 6.51
N SER A 188 -9.67 24.85 5.77
CA SER A 188 -8.27 24.49 5.52
C SER A 188 -7.47 24.67 6.82
N ALA A 189 -7.36 23.60 7.59
CA ALA A 189 -6.30 23.38 8.57
C ALA A 189 -5.71 22.00 8.23
N ALA A 190 -4.38 21.85 8.26
CA ALA A 190 -3.76 20.53 8.17
C ALA A 190 -4.49 19.60 9.14
N ALA A 191 -5.18 18.58 8.63
CA ALA A 191 -6.07 17.74 9.43
C ALA A 191 -5.23 16.96 10.45
N SER A 192 -5.05 17.52 11.65
CA SER A 192 -4.41 16.84 12.77
C SER A 192 -5.40 15.81 13.31
N GLY A 193 -5.07 14.52 13.23
CA GLY A 193 -5.82 13.46 13.89
C GLY A 193 -5.61 13.49 15.42
N PRO A 194 -6.02 12.44 16.14
CA PRO A 194 -6.03 12.47 17.60
C PRO A 194 -4.60 12.56 18.18
N THR A 195 -4.49 13.25 19.32
CA THR A 195 -3.25 13.35 20.10
C THR A 195 -3.31 12.46 21.34
N TYR A 196 -2.26 11.68 21.59
CA TYR A 196 -2.13 10.83 22.77
C TYR A 196 -0.79 11.04 23.47
N ARG A 197 -0.77 10.88 24.79
CA ARG A 197 0.44 10.86 25.61
C ARG A 197 1.01 9.45 25.59
N LEU A 198 2.17 9.25 24.95
CA LEU A 198 2.76 7.93 24.75
C LEU A 198 4.18 7.87 25.30
N PHE A 199 4.56 6.74 25.89
CA PHE A 199 5.94 6.52 26.28
C PHE A 199 6.76 6.21 25.02
N ALA A 200 7.70 7.09 24.69
CA ALA A 200 8.56 6.96 23.53
C ALA A 200 9.92 6.38 23.92
N THR A 201 10.35 5.37 23.17
CA THR A 201 11.68 4.79 23.28
C THR A 201 12.54 5.17 22.09
N ARG A 202 13.86 5.28 22.31
CA ARG A 202 14.81 5.41 21.20
C ARG A 202 14.87 4.10 20.41
N GLU A 203 14.69 4.18 19.10
CA GLU A 203 14.83 3.06 18.16
C GLU A 203 16.25 2.47 18.24
N GLY A 204 17.27 3.28 17.96
CA GLY A 204 18.67 2.91 18.15
C GLY A 204 19.19 1.76 17.28
N LEU A 205 18.51 1.43 16.18
CA LEU A 205 18.82 0.30 15.30
C LEU A 205 19.61 0.69 14.04
N THR A 206 20.46 1.72 14.11
CA THR A 206 21.31 2.15 12.99
C THR A 206 22.03 0.99 12.30
N GLY A 207 21.94 0.92 10.97
CA GLY A 207 22.45 -0.17 10.14
C GLY A 207 21.52 -1.37 9.98
N GLN A 208 20.43 -1.46 10.76
CA GLN A 208 19.36 -2.45 10.51
C GLN A 208 18.42 -1.96 9.40
N THR A 209 17.57 -2.86 8.92
CA THR A 209 16.54 -2.56 7.93
C THR A 209 15.18 -2.47 8.60
N THR A 210 14.47 -1.38 8.36
CA THR A 210 13.09 -1.16 8.82
C THR A 210 12.09 -2.05 8.06
N ALA A 211 10.85 -2.12 8.54
CA ALA A 211 9.78 -2.89 7.92
C ALA A 211 9.40 -2.42 6.50
N ASN A 212 9.65 -1.15 6.14
CA ASN A 212 9.41 -0.66 4.77
C ASN A 212 10.62 -0.88 3.82
N GLY A 213 11.73 -1.43 4.32
CA GLY A 213 12.93 -1.73 3.54
C GLY A 213 14.02 -0.66 3.56
N HIS A 214 13.85 0.43 4.31
CA HIS A 214 14.90 1.43 4.52
C HIS A 214 16.03 0.89 5.41
N VAL A 215 17.28 1.10 5.02
CA VAL A 215 18.44 0.81 5.89
C VAL A 215 18.72 2.04 6.74
N ILE A 216 18.54 1.91 8.05
CA ILE A 216 18.62 3.01 9.01
C ILE A 216 20.02 3.65 8.95
N GLN A 217 20.07 4.93 8.63
CA GLN A 217 21.25 5.76 8.65
C GLN A 217 21.38 6.48 10.00
N PRO A 218 22.60 6.88 10.40
CA PRO A 218 22.77 7.75 11.56
C PRO A 218 21.95 9.03 11.39
N ARG A 219 21.25 9.44 12.45
CA ARG A 219 20.45 10.69 12.49
C ARG A 219 19.26 10.71 11.54
N ASP A 220 18.75 9.55 11.15
CA ASP A 220 17.47 9.47 10.44
C ASP A 220 16.31 10.03 11.26
N HIS A 221 15.35 10.63 10.55
CA HIS A 221 14.14 11.21 11.11
C HIS A 221 12.92 10.39 10.70
N PHE A 222 12.51 9.42 11.54
CA PHE A 222 11.32 8.60 11.39
C PHE A 222 10.84 8.05 12.75
N VAL A 223 9.69 7.37 12.76
CA VAL A 223 9.21 6.60 13.90
C VAL A 223 8.80 5.17 13.52
N ALA A 224 8.76 4.28 14.50
CA ALA A 224 8.09 2.99 14.41
C ALA A 224 6.74 3.05 15.16
N LEU A 225 5.69 2.50 14.54
CA LEU A 225 4.39 2.31 15.19
C LEU A 225 4.04 0.82 15.25
N PRO A 226 3.36 0.34 16.30
CA PRO A 226 3.15 -1.10 16.50
C PRO A 226 2.05 -1.67 15.60
N SER A 227 1.87 -1.11 14.40
CA SER A 227 1.02 -1.64 13.35
C SER A 227 1.49 -1.23 11.96
N ARG A 228 1.31 -2.15 11.01
CA ARG A 228 1.62 -1.94 9.58
C ARG A 228 0.64 -1.01 8.85
N ARG A 229 -0.48 -0.66 9.49
CA ARG A 229 -1.57 0.11 8.89
C ARG A 229 -1.18 1.52 8.45
N MET A 230 -0.26 2.13 9.18
CA MET A 230 0.36 3.43 8.84
C MET A 230 1.82 3.29 8.42
N LEU A 231 2.26 2.11 7.94
CA LEU A 231 3.62 1.96 7.42
C LEU A 231 3.75 2.59 6.03
N ALA A 232 4.54 3.65 5.92
CA ALA A 232 4.83 4.35 4.67
C ALA A 232 5.66 3.48 3.72
N VAL A 233 5.70 3.85 2.43
CA VAL A 233 6.65 3.24 1.49
C VAL A 233 8.09 3.65 1.82
N ASN A 234 9.08 3.08 1.15
CA ASN A 234 10.47 3.35 1.49
C ASN A 234 10.83 4.81 1.16
N GLY A 235 11.25 5.58 2.15
CA GLY A 235 11.45 7.03 2.01
C GLY A 235 10.14 7.83 1.84
N GLY A 236 8.98 7.19 2.04
CA GLY A 236 7.67 7.79 1.92
C GLY A 236 7.25 8.65 3.13
N HIS A 237 6.27 9.52 2.91
CA HIS A 237 5.72 10.44 3.92
C HIS A 237 4.17 10.41 3.95
N GLU A 238 3.57 9.34 3.43
CA GLU A 238 2.10 9.22 3.34
C GLU A 238 1.43 9.06 4.70
N TYR A 239 2.19 8.56 5.68
CA TYR A 239 1.77 8.46 7.07
C TYR A 239 2.85 9.08 7.95
N GLN A 240 2.41 10.06 8.74
CA GLN A 240 3.30 10.80 9.61
C GLN A 240 2.63 10.97 10.97
N VAL A 241 3.46 11.19 11.97
CA VAL A 241 3.01 11.66 13.29
C VAL A 241 3.77 12.92 13.64
N ARG A 242 3.13 13.81 14.40
CA ARG A 242 3.78 14.95 15.01
C ARG A 242 4.01 14.66 16.47
N LEU A 243 5.28 14.58 16.87
CA LEU A 243 5.71 14.37 18.25
C LEU A 243 6.02 15.73 18.87
N CYS A 244 5.61 15.94 20.11
CA CYS A 244 5.98 17.11 20.90
C CYS A 244 6.53 16.69 22.27
N TYR A 245 7.66 17.27 22.64
CA TYR A 245 8.35 17.05 23.90
C TYR A 245 8.96 18.36 24.40
N GLN A 246 8.59 18.77 25.61
CA GLN A 246 9.13 19.95 26.30
C GLN A 246 9.20 21.23 25.42
N GLY A 247 8.15 21.48 24.64
CA GLY A 247 8.04 22.66 23.77
C GLY A 247 8.71 22.54 22.39
N ARG A 248 9.44 21.44 22.13
CA ARG A 248 9.95 21.08 20.80
C ARG A 248 8.99 20.12 20.12
N CYS A 249 8.83 20.25 18.82
CA CYS A 249 8.01 19.31 18.05
C CYS A 249 8.66 18.99 16.71
N GLU A 250 8.50 17.76 16.26
CA GLU A 250 8.90 17.30 14.94
C GLU A 250 7.79 16.45 14.32
N THR A 251 7.61 16.61 13.01
CA THR A 251 6.79 15.70 12.21
C THR A 251 7.71 14.68 11.55
N ALA A 252 7.45 13.40 11.77
CA ALA A 252 8.26 12.32 11.26
C ALA A 252 7.41 11.25 10.55
N PRO A 253 7.90 10.67 9.44
CA PRO A 253 7.24 9.56 8.76
C PRO A 253 7.33 8.26 9.55
N VAL A 254 6.36 7.37 9.30
CA VAL A 254 6.32 6.03 9.92
C VAL A 254 7.00 5.05 8.97
N TRP A 255 8.25 4.69 9.26
CA TRP A 255 9.05 3.80 8.41
C TRP A 255 9.20 2.38 8.98
N ASP A 256 8.88 2.19 10.26
CA ASP A 256 9.07 0.90 10.90
C ASP A 256 7.85 0.43 11.72
N VAL A 257 7.90 -0.84 12.16
CA VAL A 257 6.82 -1.52 12.88
C VAL A 257 7.32 -2.02 14.23
N GLY A 258 6.68 -1.57 15.29
CA GLY A 258 7.09 -1.76 16.68
C GLY A 258 6.70 -0.51 17.49
N PRO A 259 6.82 -0.49 18.84
CA PRO A 259 7.44 -1.49 19.71
C PRO A 259 6.49 -2.61 20.15
N TRP A 260 7.08 -3.75 20.55
CA TRP A 260 6.44 -4.94 21.16
C TRP A 260 5.43 -5.70 20.31
N ASN A 261 4.55 -5.00 19.60
CA ASN A 261 3.47 -5.51 18.78
C ASN A 261 3.60 -5.03 17.32
N THR A 262 2.87 -5.69 16.42
CA THR A 262 2.84 -5.41 14.98
C THR A 262 1.41 -5.28 14.44
N ARG A 263 0.40 -5.50 15.28
CA ARG A 263 -1.03 -5.37 14.97
C ARG A 263 -1.79 -4.51 15.98
N ASP A 264 -1.10 -3.60 16.65
CA ASP A 264 -1.65 -2.68 17.63
C ASP A 264 -1.76 -1.24 17.11
N ASP A 265 -2.79 -0.97 16.32
CA ASP A 265 -3.15 0.37 15.82
C ASP A 265 -4.00 1.15 16.82
N TYR A 266 -3.52 1.32 18.05
CA TYR A 266 -4.26 1.94 19.16
C TYR A 266 -4.79 3.35 18.88
N TRP A 267 -4.26 4.06 17.87
CA TRP A 267 -4.77 5.35 17.43
C TRP A 267 -6.15 5.25 16.78
N ASN A 268 -6.54 4.07 16.26
CA ASN A 268 -7.85 3.82 15.69
C ASN A 268 -8.87 3.49 16.80
N PRO A 269 -10.15 3.88 16.62
CA PRO A 269 -11.18 3.56 17.59
C PRO A 269 -11.34 2.03 17.74
N PRO A 270 -11.81 1.53 18.90
CA PRO A 270 -11.85 0.10 19.20
C PRO A 270 -12.60 -0.75 18.16
N ALA A 271 -13.65 -0.21 17.55
CA ALA A 271 -14.41 -0.88 16.49
C ALA A 271 -13.60 -1.11 15.19
N GLN A 272 -12.51 -0.38 15.00
CA GLN A 272 -11.65 -0.44 13.82
C GLN A 272 -10.27 -1.03 14.11
N ARG A 273 -9.79 -0.97 15.35
CA ARG A 273 -8.49 -1.51 15.80
C ARG A 273 -8.34 -2.97 15.38
N GLU A 274 -7.16 -3.35 14.94
CA GLU A 274 -6.82 -4.67 14.42
C GLU A 274 -6.85 -5.73 15.50
N MET A 275 -6.13 -5.50 16.60
CA MET A 275 -6.15 -6.31 17.83
C MET A 275 -6.54 -5.46 19.05
N TRP A 276 -6.66 -6.10 20.22
CA TRP A 276 -6.84 -5.41 21.51
C TRP A 276 -8.03 -4.43 21.55
N ARG A 277 -9.14 -4.83 20.92
CA ARG A 277 -10.35 -4.00 20.72
C ARG A 277 -11.12 -3.70 22.01
N ASP A 278 -10.75 -4.33 23.11
CA ASP A 278 -11.28 -4.11 24.44
C ASP A 278 -10.51 -3.00 25.20
N LEU A 279 -9.31 -2.63 24.74
CA LEU A 279 -8.56 -1.51 25.30
C LEU A 279 -9.10 -0.16 24.78
N PRO A 280 -9.10 0.90 25.62
CA PRO A 280 -9.45 2.24 25.19
C PRO A 280 -8.58 2.72 24.02
N GLN A 281 -9.17 3.57 23.16
CA GLN A 281 -8.42 4.25 22.10
C GLN A 281 -7.27 5.07 22.71
N GLY A 282 -6.12 5.07 22.05
CA GLY A 282 -4.93 5.76 22.53
C GLY A 282 -4.12 5.01 23.58
N THR A 283 -4.54 3.81 23.99
CA THR A 283 -3.79 2.97 24.94
C THR A 283 -3.04 1.87 24.19
N PRO A 284 -1.71 1.96 24.04
CA PRO A 284 -0.89 0.86 23.54
C PRO A 284 -1.06 -0.38 24.41
N GLU A 285 -1.09 -1.56 23.78
CA GLU A 285 -1.19 -2.81 24.50
C GLU A 285 0.02 -3.03 25.41
N ALA A 286 1.23 -2.75 24.94
CA ALA A 286 2.45 -2.91 25.74
C ALA A 286 2.44 -2.02 27.00
N GLN A 287 1.85 -0.83 26.92
CA GLN A 287 1.60 0.03 28.08
C GLN A 287 0.64 -0.63 29.08
N ALA A 288 -0.48 -1.18 28.60
CA ALA A 288 -1.45 -1.87 29.45
C ALA A 288 -0.86 -3.17 30.07
N ALA A 289 -0.06 -3.92 29.30
CA ALA A 289 0.64 -5.10 29.76
C ALA A 289 1.65 -4.76 30.87
N TYR A 290 2.46 -3.73 30.65
CA TYR A 290 3.48 -3.30 31.61
C TYR A 290 2.90 -2.74 32.91
N LEU A 291 1.92 -1.83 32.81
CA LEU A 291 1.39 -1.12 33.98
C LEU A 291 0.33 -1.91 34.75
N ASN A 292 -0.51 -2.67 34.04
CA ASN A 292 -1.73 -3.27 34.60
C ASN A 292 -1.77 -4.79 34.48
N GLY A 293 -0.75 -5.43 33.89
CA GLY A 293 -0.73 -6.88 33.67
C GLY A 293 -1.74 -7.35 32.61
N TYR A 294 -2.21 -6.47 31.73
CA TYR A 294 -3.05 -6.86 30.59
C TYR A 294 -2.38 -7.97 29.78
N ASN A 295 -3.18 -8.91 29.25
CA ASN A 295 -2.67 -10.11 28.56
C ASN A 295 -1.61 -10.89 29.39
N GLY A 296 -1.73 -10.90 30.72
CA GLY A 296 -0.75 -11.52 31.62
C GLY A 296 0.57 -10.76 31.73
N GLY A 297 0.61 -9.50 31.29
CA GLY A 297 1.80 -8.69 31.16
C GLY A 297 2.64 -9.04 29.93
N LEU A 298 2.03 -9.66 28.92
CA LEU A 298 2.71 -10.17 27.73
C LEU A 298 2.27 -9.42 26.46
N ASP A 299 3.18 -9.26 25.50
CA ASP A 299 2.87 -8.74 24.16
C ASP A 299 2.22 -9.79 23.24
N GLU A 300 1.96 -9.44 21.97
CA GLU A 300 1.37 -10.32 20.96
C GLU A 300 2.18 -11.60 20.69
N PHE A 301 3.45 -11.63 21.06
CA PHE A 301 4.35 -12.77 20.89
C PHE A 301 4.58 -13.54 22.19
N GLY A 302 3.89 -13.20 23.27
CA GLY A 302 4.03 -13.86 24.57
C GLY A 302 5.28 -13.44 25.35
N ARG A 303 5.97 -12.36 24.97
CA ARG A 303 7.07 -11.81 25.78
C ARG A 303 6.51 -10.92 26.87
N ARG A 304 7.15 -10.92 28.04
CA ARG A 304 6.89 -9.89 29.05
C ARG A 304 7.30 -8.51 28.52
N ALA A 305 6.33 -7.57 28.45
CA ALA A 305 6.61 -6.18 28.13
C ALA A 305 7.55 -5.60 29.20
N ALA A 306 8.73 -5.14 28.79
CA ALA A 306 9.76 -4.65 29.72
C ALA A 306 9.60 -3.15 30.03
N ASN A 307 8.82 -2.44 29.23
CA ASN A 307 8.51 -1.03 29.36
C ASN A 307 7.13 -0.75 28.73
N PRO A 308 6.54 0.44 28.94
CA PRO A 308 5.22 0.78 28.40
C PRO A 308 5.30 1.43 27.02
N ALA A 309 6.35 1.17 26.23
CA ALA A 309 6.57 1.88 24.97
C ALA A 309 5.40 1.75 24.00
N GLY A 310 4.95 2.88 23.46
CA GLY A 310 3.90 2.95 22.44
C GLY A 310 4.39 3.38 21.07
N ILE A 311 5.64 3.85 20.99
CA ILE A 311 6.28 4.38 19.78
C ILE A 311 7.80 4.29 19.95
N ASP A 312 8.51 3.87 18.90
CA ASP A 312 9.97 4.00 18.83
C ASP A 312 10.34 5.18 17.92
N VAL A 313 11.38 5.92 18.30
CA VAL A 313 11.78 7.18 17.66
C VAL A 313 13.22 7.08 17.17
N ALA A 314 13.44 7.34 15.89
CA ALA A 314 14.76 7.30 15.26
C ALA A 314 15.70 8.39 15.81
N ASP A 315 17.00 8.15 15.67
CA ASP A 315 18.06 8.95 16.28
C ASP A 315 17.96 10.45 15.97
N GLY A 316 17.65 10.83 14.73
CA GLY A 316 17.48 12.23 14.32
C GLY A 316 16.24 12.86 14.95
N THR A 317 15.08 12.21 14.87
CA THR A 317 13.86 12.71 15.51
C THR A 317 14.00 12.81 17.03
N PHE A 318 14.67 11.85 17.67
CA PHE A 318 14.87 11.81 19.11
C PHE A 318 15.81 12.92 19.60
N TRP A 319 17.01 13.03 19.03
CA TRP A 319 18.01 14.00 19.47
C TRP A 319 17.83 15.39 18.86
N ASP A 320 17.61 15.47 17.54
CA ASP A 320 17.63 16.74 16.80
C ASP A 320 16.27 17.39 16.75
N GLY A 321 15.21 16.59 16.58
CA GLY A 321 13.84 17.08 16.63
C GLY A 321 13.43 17.48 18.03
N LEU A 322 13.37 16.47 18.89
CA LEU A 322 12.76 16.57 20.21
C LEU A 322 13.74 17.00 21.30
N GLY A 323 15.05 16.86 21.08
CA GLY A 323 16.04 17.16 22.12
C GLY A 323 15.98 16.19 23.30
N MET A 324 15.47 14.98 23.10
CA MET A 324 15.38 13.95 24.14
C MET A 324 16.78 13.40 24.44
N THR A 325 17.03 13.11 25.71
CA THR A 325 18.28 12.48 26.18
C THR A 325 18.04 11.11 26.82
N ASP A 326 16.79 10.79 27.15
CA ASP A 326 16.33 9.50 27.65
C ASP A 326 14.87 9.26 27.21
N ASN A 327 14.39 8.03 27.35
CA ASN A 327 13.03 7.63 27.04
C ASN A 327 12.05 8.32 27.99
N ASP A 328 10.98 8.90 27.46
CA ASP A 328 9.98 9.61 28.26
C ASP A 328 8.64 9.70 27.51
N TRP A 329 7.64 10.24 28.18
CA TRP A 329 6.33 10.52 27.62
C TRP A 329 6.34 11.73 26.69
N VAL A 330 5.85 11.53 25.48
CA VAL A 330 5.69 12.56 24.45
C VAL A 330 4.22 12.66 24.02
N ASP A 331 3.83 13.83 23.54
CA ASP A 331 2.51 14.01 22.94
C ASP A 331 2.60 13.70 21.44
N VAL A 332 1.87 12.70 20.97
CA VAL A 332 1.91 12.24 19.58
C VAL A 332 0.57 12.49 18.92
N THR A 333 0.59 13.32 17.89
CA THR A 333 -0.57 13.60 17.03
C THR A 333 -0.48 12.74 15.79
N PHE A 334 -1.45 11.84 15.62
CA PHE A 334 -1.51 10.96 14.45
C PHE A 334 -2.08 11.72 13.27
N MET A 335 -1.48 11.56 12.10
CA MET A 335 -1.98 12.19 10.88
C MET A 335 -2.26 11.12 9.82
N PRO A 336 -3.31 10.30 10.01
CA PRO A 336 -3.62 9.15 9.16
C PRO A 336 -4.11 9.55 7.76
N ASP A 337 -4.68 10.75 7.62
CA ASP A 337 -5.21 11.28 6.37
C ASP A 337 -4.36 12.44 5.81
N SER A 338 -3.25 12.81 6.45
CA SER A 338 -2.35 13.82 5.92
C SER A 338 -1.47 13.20 4.85
N GLY A 339 -1.96 13.17 3.62
CA GLY A 339 -1.04 13.16 2.51
C GLY A 339 0.03 14.21 2.72
N GLY A 340 1.29 13.77 2.65
CA GLY A 340 2.43 14.57 3.10
C GLY A 340 2.38 16.01 2.58
N GLY A 341 2.58 16.95 3.50
CA GLY A 341 2.99 18.33 3.23
C GLY A 341 2.09 19.13 2.30
N GLY A 342 1.06 19.77 2.85
CA GLY A 342 0.35 20.94 2.30
C GLY A 342 0.27 21.01 0.77
N SER A 343 -0.56 20.18 0.14
CA SER A 343 -0.70 20.22 -1.32
C SER A 343 -1.79 21.19 -1.77
N ALA A 344 -1.38 22.23 -2.49
CA ALA A 344 -2.28 22.89 -3.43
C ALA A 344 -2.67 21.87 -4.52
N THR A 345 -3.82 22.05 -5.17
CA THR A 345 -4.22 21.22 -6.31
C THR A 345 -4.08 22.05 -7.57
N VAL A 346 -3.48 21.46 -8.61
CA VAL A 346 -3.37 22.08 -9.94
C VAL A 346 -4.16 21.28 -10.95
N THR A 347 -4.91 21.94 -11.83
CA THR A 347 -5.65 21.27 -12.91
C THR A 347 -4.91 21.50 -14.22
N ALA A 348 -4.59 20.45 -14.96
CA ALA A 348 -3.98 20.61 -16.27
C ALA A 348 -5.05 21.03 -17.30
N TRP A 349 -4.73 21.97 -18.19
CA TRP A 349 -5.60 22.29 -19.35
C TRP A 349 -5.15 21.59 -20.63
N ALA A 350 -3.91 21.10 -20.68
CA ALA A 350 -3.36 20.31 -21.77
C ALA A 350 -2.55 19.13 -21.24
N GLU A 351 -2.32 18.14 -22.11
CA GLU A 351 -1.39 17.06 -21.79
C GLU A 351 0.04 17.61 -21.71
N ALA A 352 0.80 17.23 -20.67
CA ALA A 352 2.19 17.63 -20.54
C ALA A 352 3.03 16.59 -19.79
N ASN A 353 4.33 16.55 -20.11
CA ASN A 353 5.26 15.68 -19.39
C ASN A 353 5.56 16.23 -17.99
N VAL A 354 5.49 15.35 -17.00
CA VAL A 354 6.06 15.55 -15.66
C VAL A 354 7.49 15.03 -15.68
N ARG A 355 8.46 15.89 -15.35
CA ARG A 355 9.88 15.65 -15.59
C ARG A 355 10.71 15.48 -14.33
N SER A 356 11.86 14.84 -14.43
CA SER A 356 12.76 14.62 -13.29
C SER A 356 13.35 15.90 -12.68
N CYS A 357 13.44 16.98 -13.47
CA CYS A 357 13.82 18.32 -13.04
C CYS A 357 13.03 19.40 -13.82
N ALA A 358 13.11 20.66 -13.38
CA ALA A 358 12.39 21.82 -13.92
C ALA A 358 12.96 22.31 -15.28
N SER A 359 13.11 21.41 -16.24
CA SER A 359 13.59 21.69 -17.60
C SER A 359 13.03 20.66 -18.58
N THR A 360 12.74 21.09 -19.81
CA THR A 360 12.28 20.21 -20.90
C THR A 360 13.34 19.22 -21.38
N SER A 361 14.61 19.43 -21.05
CA SER A 361 15.69 18.47 -21.33
C SER A 361 15.73 17.31 -20.33
N CYS A 362 15.04 17.42 -19.20
CA CYS A 362 14.97 16.39 -18.17
C CYS A 362 14.08 15.22 -18.61
N GLU A 363 14.43 14.02 -18.16
CA GLU A 363 13.66 12.80 -18.39
C GLU A 363 12.18 12.99 -18.02
N ALA A 364 11.28 12.53 -18.89
CA ALA A 364 9.86 12.49 -18.60
C ALA A 364 9.56 11.27 -17.72
N LYS A 365 9.15 11.52 -16.46
CA LYS A 365 8.80 10.49 -15.49
C LYS A 365 7.32 10.10 -15.52
N SER A 366 6.45 11.03 -15.95
CA SER A 366 5.01 10.81 -16.02
C SER A 366 4.35 11.84 -16.95
N LYS A 367 3.01 11.87 -16.97
CA LYS A 367 2.21 12.85 -17.70
C LYS A 367 1.06 13.39 -16.86
N VAL A 368 0.71 14.64 -17.11
CA VAL A 368 -0.59 15.21 -16.75
C VAL A 368 -1.51 15.21 -17.98
N TYR A 369 -2.83 15.15 -17.78
CA TYR A 369 -3.84 15.06 -18.82
C TYR A 369 -4.86 16.21 -18.73
N PRO A 370 -5.42 16.67 -19.86
CA PRO A 370 -6.38 17.78 -19.87
C PRO A 370 -7.59 17.51 -18.98
N GLY A 371 -7.92 18.47 -18.11
CA GLY A 371 -9.07 18.41 -17.21
C GLY A 371 -8.83 17.67 -15.91
N GLU A 372 -7.73 16.92 -15.80
CA GLU A 372 -7.35 16.19 -14.60
C GLU A 372 -6.65 17.10 -13.58
N SER A 373 -6.79 16.76 -12.30
CA SER A 373 -6.22 17.52 -11.19
C SER A 373 -5.14 16.72 -10.46
N TYR A 374 -4.04 17.40 -10.14
CA TYR A 374 -2.82 16.84 -9.59
C TYR A 374 -2.43 17.54 -8.30
N PRO A 375 -1.83 16.82 -7.33
CA PRO A 375 -1.28 17.44 -6.14
C PRO A 375 -0.04 18.22 -6.51
N ALA A 376 0.12 19.40 -5.93
CA ALA A 376 1.29 20.23 -6.06
C ALA A 376 1.83 20.56 -4.68
N GLU A 377 3.09 20.24 -4.45
CA GLU A 377 3.76 20.51 -3.17
C GLU A 377 4.23 21.97 -3.10
N CYS A 378 4.86 22.43 -4.18
CA CYS A 378 5.44 23.76 -4.28
C CYS A 378 5.84 24.07 -5.73
N TRP A 379 6.24 25.31 -6.01
CA TRP A 379 6.76 25.73 -7.32
C TRP A 379 8.24 26.14 -7.25
N VAL A 380 8.95 26.00 -8.38
CA VAL A 380 10.34 26.44 -8.58
C VAL A 380 10.47 27.30 -9.83
N VAL A 381 11.55 28.08 -9.91
CA VAL A 381 11.99 28.70 -11.16
C VAL A 381 12.86 27.69 -11.90
N GLY A 382 12.51 27.41 -13.15
CA GLY A 382 13.21 26.47 -14.01
C GLY A 382 13.46 27.06 -15.40
N GLN A 383 13.55 26.19 -16.41
CA GLN A 383 13.67 26.61 -17.80
C GLN A 383 12.43 27.42 -18.23
N SER A 384 12.63 28.55 -18.91
CA SER A 384 11.54 29.25 -19.61
C SER A 384 11.00 28.42 -20.77
N VAL A 385 9.68 28.23 -20.80
CA VAL A 385 8.95 27.51 -21.83
C VAL A 385 7.98 28.47 -22.50
N THR A 386 7.98 28.48 -23.84
CA THR A 386 6.99 29.20 -24.65
C THR A 386 6.05 28.21 -25.32
N ALA A 387 4.75 28.34 -25.07
CA ALA A 387 3.70 27.55 -25.71
C ALA A 387 2.43 28.41 -25.85
N GLU A 388 1.69 28.26 -26.95
CA GLU A 388 0.46 29.01 -27.23
C GLU A 388 0.59 30.54 -27.07
N GLY A 389 1.76 31.09 -27.43
CA GLY A 389 2.05 32.53 -27.33
C GLY A 389 2.30 33.06 -25.92
N VAL A 390 2.33 32.19 -24.91
CA VAL A 390 2.66 32.52 -23.51
C VAL A 390 4.06 32.01 -23.19
N THR A 391 4.83 32.78 -22.41
CA THR A 391 6.13 32.35 -21.88
C THR A 391 6.06 32.29 -20.37
N ASN A 392 6.49 31.18 -19.78
CA ASN A 392 6.49 30.95 -18.34
C ASN A 392 7.75 30.16 -17.91
N ASP A 393 8.38 30.53 -16.80
CA ASP A 393 9.56 29.90 -16.21
C ASP A 393 9.28 29.14 -14.90
N LYS A 394 8.02 29.11 -14.47
CA LYS A 394 7.58 28.43 -13.25
C LYS A 394 7.27 26.96 -13.53
N TRP A 395 7.77 26.10 -12.65
CA TRP A 395 7.53 24.66 -12.68
C TRP A 395 6.95 24.22 -11.35
N VAL A 396 5.93 23.37 -11.40
CA VAL A 396 5.23 22.87 -10.23
C VAL A 396 5.71 21.47 -9.90
N ARG A 397 6.15 21.26 -8.65
CA ARG A 397 6.58 19.97 -8.11
C ARG A 397 5.35 19.15 -7.72
N LEU A 398 5.20 18.01 -8.36
CA LEU A 398 4.13 17.05 -8.13
C LEU A 398 4.72 15.77 -7.52
N PRO A 399 4.11 15.18 -6.48
CA PRO A 399 4.41 13.80 -6.10
C PRO A 399 3.95 12.85 -7.20
N LEU A 400 4.72 11.80 -7.43
CA LEU A 400 4.44 10.79 -8.45
C LEU A 400 3.73 9.59 -7.83
N ASN A 401 2.84 8.94 -8.59
CA ASN A 401 2.15 7.71 -8.18
C ASN A 401 3.12 6.54 -7.91
N ALA A 402 4.32 6.61 -8.48
CA ALA A 402 5.42 5.66 -8.31
C ALA A 402 6.31 5.94 -7.08
N GLY A 403 5.98 6.96 -6.28
CA GLY A 403 6.89 7.49 -5.26
C GLY A 403 7.86 8.53 -5.81
N GLY A 404 8.39 9.37 -4.92
CA GLY A 404 9.21 10.51 -5.30
C GLY A 404 8.43 11.63 -5.99
N VAL A 405 9.15 12.49 -6.74
CA VAL A 405 8.59 13.73 -7.30
C VAL A 405 9.00 13.97 -8.75
N GLY A 406 8.21 14.80 -9.44
CA GLY A 406 8.54 15.36 -10.74
C GLY A 406 7.98 16.76 -10.92
N TYR A 407 8.33 17.40 -12.04
CA TYR A 407 8.05 18.81 -12.30
C TYR A 407 7.29 18.97 -13.60
N VAL A 408 6.17 19.67 -13.57
CA VAL A 408 5.42 20.08 -14.77
C VAL A 408 5.55 21.59 -14.96
N SER A 409 5.68 22.06 -16.20
CA SER A 409 5.69 23.50 -16.46
C SER A 409 4.31 24.09 -16.15
N GLY A 410 4.28 25.20 -15.41
CA GLY A 410 3.06 25.90 -15.01
C GLY A 410 2.23 26.38 -16.20
N ILE A 411 2.85 26.52 -17.39
CA ILE A 411 2.15 26.91 -18.62
C ILE A 411 1.02 25.96 -19.00
N TYR A 412 1.08 24.68 -18.60
CA TYR A 412 0.07 23.66 -18.91
C TYR A 412 -1.00 23.51 -17.82
N LEU A 413 -0.95 24.34 -16.78
CA LEU A 413 -1.86 24.32 -15.64
C LEU A 413 -2.84 25.48 -15.70
N LYS A 414 -4.07 25.25 -15.26
CA LYS A 414 -5.09 26.29 -15.11
C LYS A 414 -4.74 27.17 -13.91
N GLY A 415 -4.91 28.48 -14.04
CA GLY A 415 -4.65 29.43 -12.97
C GLY A 415 -3.63 30.49 -13.39
N ASP A 416 -2.84 30.95 -12.44
CA ASP A 416 -1.71 31.84 -12.67
C ASP A 416 -0.48 31.06 -13.18
N GLU A 417 0.69 31.71 -13.20
CA GLU A 417 1.94 31.12 -13.67
C GLU A 417 2.36 29.86 -12.88
N THR A 418 1.84 29.62 -11.68
CA THR A 418 2.13 28.43 -10.86
C THR A 418 0.94 27.46 -10.78
N GLY A 419 -0.13 27.69 -11.54
CA GLY A 419 -1.36 26.91 -11.43
C GLY A 419 -2.12 27.12 -10.10
N GLY A 420 -1.89 28.24 -9.42
CA GLY A 420 -2.48 28.58 -8.12
C GLY A 420 -1.70 28.09 -6.90
N VAL A 421 -0.48 27.56 -7.09
CA VAL A 421 0.38 27.10 -6.01
C VAL A 421 1.10 28.30 -5.40
N THR A 422 0.83 28.61 -4.13
CA THR A 422 1.42 29.79 -3.47
C THR A 422 2.80 29.52 -2.86
N THR A 423 3.09 28.26 -2.51
CA THR A 423 4.31 27.87 -1.81
C THR A 423 5.46 27.65 -2.79
N ARG A 424 6.58 28.37 -2.61
CA ARG A 424 7.82 28.12 -3.36
C ARG A 424 8.63 27.01 -2.69
N CYS A 425 9.25 26.11 -3.46
CA CYS A 425 10.09 25.05 -2.89
C CYS A 425 11.34 25.66 -2.22
N PRO A 426 11.84 25.05 -1.12
CA PRO A 426 13.03 25.50 -0.42
C PRO A 426 14.30 25.49 -1.28
#